data_AF-A0A8C6ML98-F1
#
_entry.id   AF-A0A8C6ML98-F1
#
_cell.length_a   1.000
_cell.length_b   1.000
_cell.length_c   1.000
_cell.angle_alpha   90.00
_cell.angle_beta   90.00
_cell.angle_gamma   90.00
#
_symmetry.space_group_name_H-M   'P 1'
#
loop_
_entity.id
_entity.type
_entity.pdbx_description
1 polymer ?
#
loop_
_entity_poly.entity_id
_entity_poly.type
_entity_poly.pdbx_seq_one_letter_code
_entity_poly.pdbx_strand_id
1 'polypeptide(L)'
;MAEHHPVSENKHKSQLNSAASVSGNGRSSAAETERVGTGAGGLSGGLSQPAGWQSLLSFTILFLAWLAGFSSRLFAVIRFESIIHEFDPWFNYRATHHLTTKGFYEFLNWFDERAWYPLGRIVGGTVYPGLMLTAGLIHYVLNLLHVTVHIRDVCVFLAPVFSGLTSISTFLLTRELWNQGAGLLAACFIAIVPGYISRSVAGSFDNEGIAIFALQFTYYLWVKSVKTGSVFWAIGCCLSYFYMVSAWGGYVFIINLIPLHVFVLLLMQRFSKRVYIAYSTFYIVGLVLSMQIPFVGFQPIRTSEHMAAAGVFVLMQVYAFLLYLKDRLTRQEFQTLFFLGVSVAAGVVFLSVIYLTYTGYIAPWSGRFYSLWDTGYAKIHIPIIASVSEHQPTTWVSFFFDLHILVCTFPAGLWFCIKNINDERVFVALYAISAVYFAGVMVRLMLTLTPVVCMLSAVAFSSVFEHYLGDDMKRQSPPAEDSGDEDDRKNAGNLYDKVRGQPQSLMLIGLISYSQKHF
;
A
#
# COMPACT_ATOMS: atom_id res chain seq x y z
N MET A 1 -48.82 -45.34 -15.86
CA MET A 1 -49.11 -45.35 -14.42
C MET A 1 -49.21 -43.89 -13.99
N ALA A 2 -50.29 -43.19 -14.37
CA ALA A 2 -51.63 -43.21 -13.75
C ALA A 2 -51.60 -42.52 -12.38
N GLU A 3 -52.41 -41.49 -12.05
CA GLU A 3 -53.47 -40.78 -12.76
C GLU A 3 -53.92 -39.58 -11.88
N HIS A 4 -54.20 -38.43 -12.52
CA HIS A 4 -55.30 -37.46 -12.30
C HIS A 4 -55.89 -37.11 -10.89
N HIS A 5 -55.77 -35.80 -10.54
CA HIS A 5 -56.81 -34.77 -10.21
C HIS A 5 -58.32 -35.15 -10.15
N PRO A 6 -59.27 -34.27 -9.72
CA PRO A 6 -59.30 -33.13 -8.75
C PRO A 6 -60.69 -33.04 -7.98
N VAL A 7 -61.13 -31.83 -7.56
CA VAL A 7 -62.50 -31.29 -7.22
C VAL A 7 -62.47 -30.63 -5.83
N SER A 8 -62.31 -29.30 -5.68
CA SER A 8 -63.22 -28.16 -5.91
C SER A 8 -64.40 -28.06 -4.93
N GLU A 9 -64.39 -27.02 -4.08
CA GLU A 9 -65.62 -26.31 -3.72
C GLU A 9 -65.33 -24.85 -3.35
N ASN A 10 -66.32 -24.01 -3.60
CA ASN A 10 -66.23 -22.61 -3.94
C ASN A 10 -67.21 -21.82 -3.05
N LYS A 11 -66.94 -20.51 -2.90
CA LYS A 11 -67.82 -19.38 -2.50
C LYS A 11 -67.90 -18.91 -1.03
N HIS A 12 -67.34 -17.68 -0.88
CA HIS A 12 -67.93 -16.42 -0.36
C HIS A 12 -68.33 -16.34 1.15
N LYS A 13 -68.14 -15.24 1.89
CA LYS A 13 -67.91 -13.80 1.59
C LYS A 13 -67.47 -13.10 2.90
N SER A 14 -66.54 -12.14 2.86
CA SER A 14 -66.74 -10.69 3.19
C SER A 14 -65.82 -10.26 4.36
N GLN A 15 -65.21 -9.07 4.48
CA GLN A 15 -65.33 -7.75 3.83
C GLN A 15 -63.97 -6.99 3.84
N LEU A 16 -63.72 -6.25 2.75
CA LEU A 16 -63.15 -4.88 2.57
C LEU A 16 -61.89 -4.44 3.37
N ASN A 17 -60.85 -3.83 2.79
CA ASN A 17 -60.84 -2.76 1.77
C ASN A 17 -59.60 -2.84 0.85
N SER A 18 -59.84 -2.69 -0.45
CA SER A 18 -58.86 -2.73 -1.54
C SER A 18 -58.79 -1.42 -2.30
N ALA A 19 -57.66 -1.26 -2.99
CA ALA A 19 -57.33 -0.29 -4.03
C ALA A 19 -58.49 0.10 -4.96
N ALA A 20 -58.38 1.31 -5.51
CA ALA A 20 -59.11 1.74 -6.70
C ALA A 20 -58.13 1.93 -7.86
N SER A 21 -58.46 1.31 -8.99
CA SER A 21 -57.97 1.63 -10.32
C SER A 21 -59.13 2.14 -11.18
N VAL A 22 -58.77 2.74 -12.32
CA VAL A 22 -59.55 2.98 -13.54
C VAL A 22 -60.28 4.32 -13.66
N SER A 23 -59.78 5.17 -14.56
CA SER A 23 -60.59 5.70 -15.68
C SER A 23 -59.68 6.35 -16.73
N GLY A 24 -59.80 5.88 -17.97
CA GLY A 24 -59.33 6.55 -19.17
C GLY A 24 -60.47 6.66 -20.18
N ASN A 25 -60.80 7.89 -20.57
CA ASN A 25 -61.57 8.36 -21.74
C ASN A 25 -61.55 9.90 -21.63
N GLY A 26 -61.22 10.76 -22.59
CA GLY A 26 -60.97 10.66 -24.04
C GLY A 26 -61.55 11.93 -24.71
N ARG A 27 -60.79 12.52 -25.67
CA ARG A 27 -61.09 13.62 -26.64
C ARG A 27 -60.85 15.06 -26.16
N SER A 28 -60.25 15.96 -26.94
CA SER A 28 -60.21 16.26 -28.40
C SER A 28 -58.84 16.88 -28.80
N SER A 29 -58.30 16.94 -30.04
CA SER A 29 -58.72 16.68 -31.43
C SER A 29 -57.48 16.76 -32.36
N ALA A 30 -57.56 16.03 -33.49
CA ALA A 30 -56.78 15.98 -34.75
C ALA A 30 -55.98 17.25 -35.19
N ALA A 31 -54.93 17.19 -36.03
CA ALA A 31 -54.78 16.40 -37.27
C ALA A 31 -53.31 16.23 -37.75
N GLU A 32 -53.15 15.27 -38.67
CA GLU A 32 -51.96 14.76 -39.39
C GLU A 32 -51.02 15.80 -40.04
N THR A 33 -49.73 15.49 -40.22
CA THR A 33 -49.14 15.02 -41.51
C THR A 33 -47.60 14.82 -41.38
N GLU A 34 -47.12 13.71 -41.94
CA GLU A 34 -45.76 13.27 -42.32
C GLU A 34 -44.51 14.16 -42.08
N ARG A 35 -43.41 13.53 -41.63
CA ARG A 35 -42.19 13.34 -42.45
C ARG A 35 -41.11 12.49 -41.74
N VAL A 36 -40.85 11.34 -42.36
CA VAL A 36 -39.56 10.69 -42.65
C VAL A 36 -38.33 11.14 -41.84
N GLY A 37 -37.68 10.15 -41.24
CA GLY A 37 -36.39 10.28 -40.58
C GLY A 37 -35.19 10.47 -41.52
N THR A 38 -34.26 11.28 -41.05
CA THR A 38 -32.83 11.29 -41.32
C THR A 38 -32.21 11.65 -39.96
N GLY A 39 -31.46 10.81 -39.26
CA GLY A 39 -30.25 10.16 -39.73
C GLY A 39 -29.06 11.10 -39.53
N ALA A 40 -28.60 11.25 -38.27
CA ALA A 40 -27.24 11.64 -37.83
C ALA A 40 -27.30 12.39 -36.48
N GLY A 41 -26.76 11.80 -35.41
CA GLY A 41 -26.64 12.52 -34.13
C GLY A 41 -26.29 11.68 -32.89
N GLY A 42 -25.93 10.41 -33.04
CA GLY A 42 -25.72 9.48 -31.90
C GLY A 42 -24.29 9.33 -31.38
N LEU A 43 -23.31 10.10 -31.85
CA LEU A 43 -21.89 9.88 -31.53
C LEU A 43 -21.12 11.09 -31.00
N SER A 44 -21.72 12.29 -30.91
CA SER A 44 -21.03 13.51 -30.48
C SER A 44 -21.20 13.87 -29.00
N GLY A 45 -22.17 13.28 -28.30
CA GLY A 45 -22.48 13.63 -26.90
C GLY A 45 -21.44 13.16 -25.87
N GLY A 46 -20.68 12.09 -26.18
CA GLY A 46 -19.67 11.53 -25.27
C GLY A 46 -18.35 12.31 -25.20
N LEU A 47 -18.05 13.15 -26.20
CA LEU A 47 -16.83 13.95 -26.27
C LEU A 47 -16.89 15.25 -25.44
N SER A 48 -17.99 15.55 -24.76
CA SER A 48 -18.20 16.84 -24.09
C SER A 48 -18.13 16.78 -22.55
N GLN A 49 -17.84 15.61 -21.96
CA GLN A 49 -17.66 15.51 -20.51
C GLN A 49 -16.20 15.70 -20.12
N PRO A 50 -15.83 16.81 -19.43
CA PRO A 50 -14.44 17.06 -19.01
C PRO A 50 -13.89 15.95 -18.09
N ALA A 51 -14.76 15.28 -17.32
CA ALA A 51 -14.40 14.13 -16.50
C ALA A 51 -13.97 12.89 -17.33
N GLY A 52 -14.57 12.69 -18.51
CA GLY A 52 -14.22 11.60 -19.41
C GLY A 52 -12.80 11.76 -19.98
N TRP A 53 -12.47 12.98 -20.41
CA TRP A 53 -11.13 13.31 -20.90
C TRP A 53 -10.06 13.23 -19.81
N GLN A 54 -10.37 13.67 -18.59
CA GLN A 54 -9.46 13.53 -17.46
C GLN A 54 -9.17 12.06 -17.12
N SER A 55 -10.19 11.21 -17.15
CA SER A 55 -10.01 9.77 -16.95
C SER A 55 -9.22 9.13 -18.09
N LEU A 56 -9.49 9.50 -19.35
CA LEU A 56 -8.76 9.02 -20.52
C LEU A 56 -7.27 9.42 -20.44
N LEU A 57 -6.98 10.67 -20.07
CA LEU A 57 -5.62 11.15 -19.87
C LEU A 57 -4.90 10.36 -18.75
N SER A 58 -5.57 10.15 -17.61
CA SER A 58 -5.02 9.37 -16.51
C SER A 58 -4.70 7.93 -16.93
N PHE A 59 -5.60 7.29 -17.68
CA PHE A 59 -5.37 5.94 -18.20
C PHE A 59 -4.20 5.90 -19.19
N THR A 60 -4.14 6.89 -20.09
CA THR A 60 -3.09 6.98 -21.11
C THR A 60 -1.71 7.17 -20.48
N ILE A 61 -1.59 8.04 -19.47
CA ILE A 61 -0.33 8.27 -18.74
C ILE A 61 0.11 7.00 -18.01
N LEU A 62 -0.81 6.28 -17.35
CA LEU A 62 -0.47 5.02 -16.68
C LEU A 62 -0.02 3.94 -17.67
N PHE A 63 -0.67 3.84 -18.82
CA PHE A 63 -0.26 2.91 -19.88
C PHE A 63 1.13 3.26 -20.44
N LEU A 64 1.39 4.54 -20.70
CA LEU A 64 2.71 5.00 -21.14
C LEU A 64 3.79 4.78 -20.07
N ALA A 65 3.48 4.98 -18.79
CA ALA A 65 4.39 4.69 -17.68
C ALA A 65 4.72 3.20 -17.59
N TRP A 66 3.72 2.32 -17.79
CA TRP A 66 3.96 0.88 -17.90
C TRP A 66 4.90 0.59 -19.08
N LEU A 67 4.57 1.07 -20.28
CA LEU A 67 5.34 0.82 -21.48
C LEU A 67 6.80 1.33 -21.36
N ALA A 68 6.99 2.51 -20.77
CA ALA A 68 8.31 3.07 -20.50
C ALA A 68 9.10 2.22 -19.50
N GLY A 69 8.46 1.78 -18.40
CA GLY A 69 9.07 0.91 -17.41
C GLY A 69 9.44 -0.46 -17.98
N PHE A 70 8.59 -1.03 -18.83
CA PHE A 70 8.87 -2.29 -19.53
C PHE A 70 10.04 -2.12 -20.51
N SER A 71 9.97 -1.12 -21.40
CA SER A 71 10.98 -0.87 -22.43
C SER A 71 12.37 -0.58 -21.86
N SER A 72 12.45 0.21 -20.78
CA SER A 72 13.71 0.55 -20.12
C SER A 72 14.45 -0.68 -19.54
N ARG A 73 13.75 -1.77 -19.26
CA ARG A 73 14.35 -2.99 -18.66
C ARG A 73 14.83 -4.02 -19.68
N LEU A 74 14.61 -3.78 -20.98
CA LEU A 74 14.95 -4.73 -22.05
C LEU A 74 16.37 -4.58 -22.59
N PHE A 75 17.14 -3.60 -22.14
CA PHE A 75 18.47 -3.32 -22.72
C PHE A 75 19.44 -4.51 -22.70
N ALA A 76 19.39 -5.36 -21.67
CA ALA A 76 20.24 -6.54 -21.58
C ALA A 76 19.82 -7.60 -22.62
N VAL A 77 18.52 -7.83 -22.76
CA VAL A 77 17.94 -8.80 -23.70
C VAL A 77 18.12 -8.37 -25.16
N ILE A 78 18.11 -7.07 -25.46
CA ILE A 78 18.31 -6.56 -26.82
C ILE A 78 19.78 -6.66 -27.25
N ARG A 79 20.72 -6.40 -26.33
CA ARG A 79 22.16 -6.42 -26.65
C ARG A 79 22.74 -7.82 -26.67
N PHE A 80 22.24 -8.70 -25.81
CA PHE A 80 22.72 -10.06 -25.64
C PHE A 80 21.60 -11.06 -25.92
N GLU A 81 21.65 -12.24 -25.30
CA GLU A 81 20.63 -13.27 -25.43
C GLU A 81 19.60 -13.18 -24.29
N SER A 82 18.39 -13.68 -24.53
CA SER A 82 17.33 -13.81 -23.51
C SER A 82 17.62 -14.97 -22.56
N ILE A 83 18.64 -14.81 -21.72
CA ILE A 83 19.03 -15.75 -20.69
C ILE A 83 18.90 -15.15 -19.30
N ILE A 84 18.96 -16.01 -18.29
CA ILE A 84 18.94 -15.59 -16.89
C ILE A 84 20.33 -15.05 -16.53
N HIS A 85 20.34 -13.93 -15.83
CA HIS A 85 21.56 -13.26 -15.38
C HIS A 85 21.74 -13.42 -13.87
N GLU A 86 22.96 -13.16 -13.40
CA GLU A 86 23.38 -13.30 -11.99
C GLU A 86 23.35 -14.75 -11.47
N PHE A 87 23.79 -14.94 -10.22
CA PHE A 87 23.96 -16.27 -9.62
C PHE A 87 22.67 -16.77 -8.94
N ASP A 88 21.98 -15.91 -8.19
CA ASP A 88 20.79 -16.28 -7.39
C ASP A 88 19.61 -16.76 -8.26
N PRO A 89 19.27 -16.09 -9.39
CA PRO A 89 18.10 -16.45 -10.20
C PRO A 89 18.13 -17.87 -10.81
N TRP A 90 19.28 -18.51 -10.94
CA TRP A 90 19.39 -19.87 -11.47
C TRP A 90 18.69 -20.91 -10.58
N PHE A 91 18.77 -20.75 -9.27
CA PHE A 91 18.05 -21.61 -8.34
C PHE A 91 16.53 -21.41 -8.48
N ASN A 92 16.10 -20.15 -8.56
CA ASN A 92 14.68 -19.81 -8.73
C ASN A 92 14.14 -20.40 -10.04
N TYR A 93 14.87 -20.28 -11.14
CA TYR A 93 14.48 -20.87 -12.42
C TYR A 93 14.40 -22.39 -12.38
N ARG A 94 15.39 -23.07 -11.78
CA ARG A 94 15.37 -24.53 -11.62
C ARG A 94 14.17 -24.98 -10.79
N ALA A 95 13.87 -24.27 -9.71
CA ALA A 95 12.71 -24.51 -8.86
C ALA A 95 11.39 -24.31 -9.64
N THR A 96 11.27 -23.24 -10.43
CA THR A 96 10.11 -23.00 -11.29
C THR A 96 9.97 -24.08 -12.37
N HIS A 97 11.06 -24.51 -13.00
CA HIS A 97 11.03 -25.59 -14.00
C HIS A 97 10.57 -26.92 -13.38
N HIS A 98 11.01 -27.24 -12.16
CA HIS A 98 10.52 -28.41 -11.42
C HIS A 98 9.03 -28.30 -11.14
N LEU A 99 8.56 -27.14 -10.65
CA LEU A 99 7.14 -26.86 -10.41
C LEU A 99 6.28 -27.07 -11.66
N THR A 100 6.72 -26.59 -12.82
CA THR A 100 5.95 -26.70 -14.07
C THR A 100 5.93 -28.10 -14.66
N THR A 101 6.98 -28.90 -14.43
CA THR A 101 7.09 -30.25 -15.01
C THR A 101 6.49 -31.34 -14.13
N LYS A 102 6.60 -31.21 -12.81
CA LYS A 102 6.18 -32.21 -11.83
C LYS A 102 4.92 -31.84 -11.04
N GLY A 103 4.50 -30.58 -11.12
CA GLY A 103 3.32 -30.06 -10.45
C GLY A 103 3.57 -29.58 -9.02
N PHE A 104 2.52 -29.01 -8.42
CA PHE A 104 2.61 -28.30 -7.15
C PHE A 104 2.91 -29.19 -5.93
N TYR A 105 2.25 -30.36 -5.82
CA TYR A 105 2.43 -31.24 -4.66
C TYR A 105 3.82 -31.87 -4.61
N GLU A 106 4.40 -32.22 -5.76
CA GLU A 106 5.77 -32.70 -5.85
C GLU A 106 6.79 -31.60 -5.56
N PHE A 107 6.50 -30.35 -5.96
CA PHE A 107 7.34 -29.20 -5.64
C PHE A 107 7.38 -28.92 -4.12
N LEU A 108 6.21 -28.97 -3.46
CA LEU A 108 6.11 -28.70 -2.02
C LEU A 108 6.88 -29.74 -1.18
N ASN A 109 6.89 -31.00 -1.63
CA ASN A 109 7.62 -32.10 -0.99
C ASN A 109 8.99 -32.36 -1.62
N TRP A 110 9.53 -31.41 -2.40
CA TRP A 110 10.75 -31.64 -3.15
C TRP A 110 11.99 -31.69 -2.24
N PHE A 111 12.64 -32.86 -2.22
CA PHE A 111 14.00 -33.04 -1.72
C PHE A 111 14.99 -33.02 -2.88
N ASP A 112 15.92 -32.06 -2.87
CA ASP A 112 16.98 -31.95 -3.86
C ASP A 112 18.27 -32.60 -3.36
N GLU A 113 18.54 -33.80 -3.87
CA GLU A 113 19.78 -34.56 -3.62
C GLU A 113 21.00 -34.01 -4.39
N ARG A 114 20.78 -33.16 -5.40
CA ARG A 114 21.85 -32.64 -6.27
C ARG A 114 22.56 -31.41 -5.72
N ALA A 115 22.07 -30.85 -4.62
CA ALA A 115 22.67 -29.72 -3.93
C ALA A 115 23.09 -30.14 -2.52
N TRP A 116 24.16 -29.53 -2.00
CA TRP A 116 24.68 -29.81 -0.65
C TRP A 116 25.04 -31.29 -0.40
N TYR A 117 25.79 -31.90 -1.32
CA TYR A 117 26.35 -33.24 -1.10
C TYR A 117 27.26 -33.23 0.14
N PRO A 118 27.09 -34.12 1.14
CA PRO A 118 26.23 -35.32 1.17
C PRO A 118 24.87 -35.18 1.89
N LEU A 119 24.48 -34.00 2.38
CA LEU A 119 23.26 -33.80 3.18
C LEU A 119 21.98 -33.78 2.34
N GLY A 120 22.02 -33.16 1.16
CA GLY A 120 20.83 -32.81 0.39
C GLY A 120 20.08 -31.60 0.97
N ARG A 121 19.15 -31.03 0.18
CA ARG A 121 18.35 -29.86 0.58
C ARG A 121 16.85 -30.11 0.41
N ILE A 122 16.07 -29.95 1.47
CA ILE A 122 14.60 -29.95 1.40
C ILE A 122 14.15 -28.60 0.83
N VAL A 123 13.85 -28.53 -0.47
CA VAL A 123 13.58 -27.24 -1.12
C VAL A 123 12.23 -26.67 -0.71
N GLY A 124 11.16 -27.47 -0.75
CA GLY A 124 9.80 -26.96 -0.49
C GLY A 124 9.59 -26.37 0.91
N GLY A 125 10.37 -26.81 1.90
CA GLY A 125 10.39 -26.26 3.25
C GLY A 125 11.43 -25.16 3.50
N THR A 126 12.39 -24.95 2.59
CA THR A 126 13.52 -24.01 2.77
C THR A 126 13.50 -22.83 1.79
N VAL A 127 12.38 -22.58 1.11
CA VAL A 127 12.23 -21.52 0.11
C VAL A 127 10.89 -20.81 0.23
N TYR A 128 10.88 -19.54 -0.20
CA TYR A 128 9.68 -18.76 -0.41
C TYR A 128 9.05 -19.14 -1.76
N PRO A 129 7.86 -19.76 -1.81
CA PRO A 129 7.31 -20.31 -3.05
C PRO A 129 6.64 -19.27 -3.96
N GLY A 130 6.47 -18.02 -3.51
CA GLY A 130 5.65 -17.02 -4.19
C GLY A 130 6.12 -16.67 -5.60
N LEU A 131 7.43 -16.54 -5.82
CA LEU A 131 7.99 -16.26 -7.15
C LEU A 131 7.73 -17.40 -8.13
N MET A 132 8.03 -18.63 -7.72
CA MET A 132 7.86 -19.84 -8.54
C MET A 132 6.39 -20.08 -8.88
N LEU A 133 5.49 -19.93 -7.90
CA LEU A 133 4.06 -20.08 -8.11
C LEU A 133 3.50 -19.03 -9.06
N THR A 134 3.95 -17.78 -8.94
CA THR A 134 3.53 -16.70 -9.84
C THR A 134 3.94 -17.00 -11.28
N ALA A 135 5.20 -17.37 -11.49
CA ALA A 135 5.71 -17.73 -12.82
C ALA A 135 5.01 -18.98 -13.40
N GLY A 136 4.84 -20.02 -12.57
CA GLY A 136 4.16 -21.27 -12.97
C GLY A 136 2.68 -21.05 -13.32
N LEU A 137 1.97 -20.20 -12.57
CA LEU A 137 0.58 -19.85 -12.86
C LEU A 137 0.46 -19.08 -14.19
N ILE A 138 1.34 -18.10 -14.42
CA ILE A 138 1.36 -17.34 -15.68
C ILE A 138 1.62 -18.30 -16.85
N HIS A 139 2.61 -19.18 -16.73
CA HIS A 139 2.91 -20.17 -17.76
C HIS A 139 1.72 -21.11 -18.03
N TYR A 140 1.04 -21.60 -16.98
CA TYR A 140 -0.15 -22.43 -17.11
C TYR A 140 -1.30 -21.70 -17.83
N VAL A 141 -1.56 -20.43 -17.48
CA VAL A 141 -2.59 -19.62 -18.13
C VAL A 141 -2.26 -19.35 -19.59
N LEU A 142 -1.00 -19.04 -19.94
CA LEU A 142 -0.59 -18.86 -21.33
C LEU A 142 -0.76 -20.14 -22.16
N ASN A 143 -0.38 -21.29 -21.60
CA ASN A 143 -0.55 -22.59 -22.27
C ASN A 143 -2.04 -22.94 -22.44
N LEU A 144 -2.90 -22.59 -21.48
CA LEU A 144 -4.35 -22.77 -21.58
C LEU A 144 -4.95 -21.94 -22.73
N LEU A 145 -4.39 -20.75 -22.99
CA LEU A 145 -4.74 -19.88 -24.11
C LEU A 145 -4.07 -20.29 -25.44
N HIS A 146 -3.41 -21.46 -25.49
CA HIS A 146 -2.65 -21.96 -26.64
C HIS A 146 -1.50 -21.06 -27.10
N VAL A 147 -1.01 -20.17 -26.24
CA VAL A 147 0.20 -19.39 -26.48
C VAL A 147 1.38 -20.15 -25.87
N THR A 148 1.97 -21.04 -26.66
CA THR A 148 3.04 -21.94 -26.20
C THR A 148 4.38 -21.20 -26.04
N VAL A 149 4.58 -20.58 -24.87
CA VAL A 149 5.81 -19.89 -24.48
C VAL A 149 6.65 -20.78 -23.59
N HIS A 150 7.95 -20.89 -23.83
CA HIS A 150 8.84 -21.66 -22.97
C HIS A 150 8.98 -21.02 -21.58
N ILE A 151 9.08 -21.84 -20.52
CA ILE A 151 9.13 -21.35 -19.14
C ILE A 151 10.27 -20.35 -18.86
N ARG A 152 11.41 -20.52 -19.56
CA ARG A 152 12.54 -19.59 -19.50
C ARG A 152 12.13 -18.16 -19.88
N ASP A 153 11.35 -17.99 -20.94
CA ASP A 153 11.00 -16.65 -21.42
C ASP A 153 10.01 -15.99 -20.46
N VAL A 154 9.09 -16.77 -19.86
CA VAL A 154 8.22 -16.30 -18.79
C VAL A 154 9.04 -15.80 -17.59
N CYS A 155 10.06 -16.54 -17.17
CA CYS A 155 10.93 -16.13 -16.07
C CYS A 155 11.75 -14.86 -16.40
N VAL A 156 12.27 -14.75 -17.62
CA VAL A 156 13.07 -13.60 -18.07
C VAL A 156 12.24 -12.31 -18.11
N PHE A 157 10.99 -12.39 -18.58
CA PHE A 157 10.12 -11.21 -18.73
C PHE A 157 9.21 -10.91 -17.53
N LEU A 158 9.28 -11.71 -16.46
CA LEU A 158 8.41 -11.52 -15.29
C LEU A 158 8.66 -10.17 -14.57
N ALA A 159 9.93 -9.84 -14.31
CA ALA A 159 10.28 -8.62 -13.59
C ALA A 159 9.82 -7.33 -14.30
N PRO A 160 10.01 -7.17 -15.63
CA PRO A 160 9.43 -6.04 -16.38
C PRO A 160 7.90 -5.93 -16.29
N VAL A 161 7.17 -7.05 -16.34
CA VAL A 161 5.70 -7.04 -16.21
C VAL A 161 5.28 -6.57 -14.82
N PHE A 162 5.91 -7.10 -13.78
CA PHE A 162 5.65 -6.69 -12.40
C PHE A 162 6.06 -5.25 -12.12
N SER A 163 7.07 -4.71 -12.81
CA SER A 163 7.39 -3.29 -12.72
C SER A 163 6.25 -2.38 -13.17
N GLY A 164 5.48 -2.77 -14.20
CA GLY A 164 4.30 -2.02 -14.61
C GLY A 164 3.19 -2.08 -13.56
N LEU A 165 3.00 -3.24 -12.93
CA LEU A 165 2.08 -3.38 -11.80
C LEU A 165 2.52 -2.54 -10.58
N THR A 166 3.82 -2.43 -10.33
CA THR A 166 4.40 -1.57 -9.29
C THR A 166 4.10 -0.09 -9.53
N SER A 167 4.15 0.39 -10.77
CA SER A 167 3.82 1.80 -11.08
C SER A 167 2.34 2.09 -10.83
N ILE A 168 1.43 1.16 -11.20
CA ILE A 168 0.00 1.25 -10.90
C ILE A 168 -0.25 1.22 -9.39
N SER A 169 0.42 0.32 -8.65
CA SER A 169 0.27 0.26 -7.20
C SER A 169 0.75 1.55 -6.52
N THR A 170 1.83 2.15 -7.02
CA THR A 170 2.37 3.41 -6.50
C THR A 170 1.45 4.59 -6.82
N PHE A 171 0.81 4.60 -7.99
CA PHE A 171 -0.27 5.54 -8.30
C PHE A 171 -1.40 5.45 -7.28
N LEU A 172 -1.90 4.24 -7.01
CA LEU A 172 -3.02 4.02 -6.08
C LEU A 172 -2.67 4.47 -4.66
N LEU A 173 -1.48 4.12 -4.16
CA LEU A 173 -1.01 4.54 -2.84
C LEU A 173 -0.88 6.06 -2.73
N THR A 174 -0.24 6.70 -3.71
CA THR A 174 -0.01 8.15 -3.68
C THR A 174 -1.30 8.95 -3.83
N ARG A 175 -2.25 8.45 -4.62
CA ARG A 175 -3.58 9.05 -4.78
C ARG A 175 -4.36 9.08 -3.46
N GLU A 176 -4.16 8.11 -2.56
CA GLU A 176 -4.83 8.13 -1.26
C GLU A 176 -4.27 9.18 -0.29
N LEU A 177 -3.02 9.61 -0.48
CA LEU A 177 -2.32 10.57 0.37
C LEU A 177 -2.56 12.03 -0.02
N TRP A 178 -2.67 12.28 -1.33
CA TRP A 178 -2.76 13.62 -1.91
C TRP A 178 -3.82 13.66 -3.02
N ASN A 179 -3.43 14.05 -4.24
CA ASN A 179 -4.30 14.21 -5.40
C ASN A 179 -3.91 13.22 -6.51
N GLN A 180 -4.79 13.06 -7.51
CA GLN A 180 -4.50 12.23 -8.69
C GLN A 180 -3.24 12.69 -9.44
N GLY A 181 -2.97 14.00 -9.51
CA GLY A 181 -1.76 14.55 -10.15
C GLY A 181 -0.46 14.04 -9.52
N ALA A 182 -0.36 14.09 -8.20
CA ALA A 182 0.77 13.51 -7.47
C ALA A 182 0.90 12.01 -7.71
N GLY A 183 -0.22 11.29 -7.79
CA GLY A 183 -0.22 9.86 -8.10
C GLY A 183 0.33 9.52 -9.47
N LEU A 184 -0.08 10.25 -10.51
CA LEU A 184 0.41 10.04 -11.87
C LEU A 184 1.92 10.31 -11.96
N LEU A 185 2.37 11.38 -11.31
CA LEU A 185 3.78 11.75 -11.29
C LEU A 185 4.64 10.71 -10.54
N ALA A 186 4.14 10.17 -9.41
CA ALA A 186 4.80 9.08 -8.68
C ALA A 186 4.92 7.80 -9.52
N ALA A 187 3.89 7.46 -10.30
CA ALA A 187 3.91 6.31 -11.19
C ALA A 187 4.94 6.46 -12.32
N CYS A 188 5.05 7.66 -12.89
CA CYS A 188 6.07 7.97 -13.89
C CYS A 188 7.49 7.88 -13.31
N PHE A 189 7.71 8.38 -12.09
CA PHE A 189 9.03 8.31 -11.45
C PHE A 189 9.47 6.88 -11.16
N ILE A 190 8.61 6.06 -10.53
CA ILE A 190 9.00 4.68 -10.18
C ILE A 190 9.18 3.78 -11.40
N ALA A 191 8.56 4.11 -12.54
CA ALA A 191 8.72 3.35 -13.77
C ALA A 191 10.16 3.37 -14.30
N ILE A 192 10.86 4.52 -14.16
CA ILE A 192 12.19 4.76 -14.76
C ILE A 192 13.32 4.92 -13.73
N VAL A 193 13.03 4.83 -12.44
CA VAL A 193 14.03 5.07 -11.38
C VAL A 193 15.15 4.00 -11.39
N PRO A 194 16.43 4.40 -11.50
CA PRO A 194 17.54 3.44 -11.57
C PRO A 194 17.64 2.51 -10.36
N GLY A 195 17.38 3.01 -9.16
CA GLY A 195 17.43 2.21 -7.92
C GLY A 195 16.48 1.02 -7.92
N TYR A 196 15.36 1.08 -8.65
CA TYR A 196 14.46 -0.07 -8.84
C TYR A 196 14.82 -0.91 -10.07
N ILE A 197 15.30 -0.28 -11.15
CA ILE A 197 15.69 -0.96 -12.40
C ILE A 197 16.85 -1.93 -12.18
N SER A 198 17.83 -1.56 -11.33
CA SER A 198 19.05 -2.34 -11.09
C SER A 198 18.79 -3.80 -10.70
N ARG A 199 17.67 -4.07 -10.00
CA ARG A 199 17.26 -5.41 -9.54
C ARG A 199 15.95 -5.89 -10.15
N SER A 200 15.47 -5.23 -11.20
CA SER A 200 14.24 -5.61 -11.93
C SER A 200 14.44 -5.64 -13.45
N VAL A 201 15.69 -5.74 -13.91
CA VAL A 201 16.03 -5.86 -15.32
C VAL A 201 15.51 -7.19 -15.90
N ALA A 202 15.16 -7.20 -17.19
CA ALA A 202 14.79 -8.43 -17.87
C ALA A 202 15.95 -9.45 -17.80
N GLY A 203 15.65 -10.68 -17.39
CA GLY A 203 16.64 -11.73 -17.14
C GLY A 203 17.09 -11.87 -15.68
N SER A 204 16.86 -10.87 -14.82
CA SER A 204 17.04 -11.01 -13.36
C SER A 204 15.77 -11.56 -12.71
N PHE A 205 15.71 -12.89 -12.58
CA PHE A 205 14.57 -13.61 -11.98
C PHE A 205 14.78 -13.80 -10.47
N ASP A 206 14.81 -12.69 -9.74
CA ASP A 206 14.88 -12.68 -8.28
C ASP A 206 13.55 -12.24 -7.63
N ASN A 207 13.39 -12.60 -6.36
CA ASN A 207 12.19 -12.39 -5.55
C ASN A 207 11.83 -10.91 -5.40
N GLU A 208 12.84 -10.04 -5.49
CA GLU A 208 12.74 -8.61 -5.27
C GLU A 208 11.83 -7.90 -6.28
N GLY A 209 11.77 -8.37 -7.54
CA GLY A 209 10.90 -7.79 -8.57
C GLY A 209 9.41 -7.89 -8.25
N ILE A 210 8.98 -8.99 -7.63
CA ILE A 210 7.60 -9.17 -7.17
C ILE A 210 7.40 -8.54 -5.79
N ALA A 211 8.42 -8.60 -4.94
CA ALA A 211 8.34 -8.13 -3.56
C ALA A 211 7.97 -6.64 -3.48
N ILE A 212 8.53 -5.78 -4.34
CA ILE A 212 8.23 -4.34 -4.31
C ILE A 212 6.79 -4.06 -4.75
N PHE A 213 6.27 -4.80 -5.72
CA PHE A 213 4.85 -4.73 -6.06
C PHE A 213 3.97 -5.12 -4.86
N ALA A 214 4.24 -6.27 -4.25
CA ALA A 214 3.47 -6.77 -3.11
C ALA A 214 3.56 -5.83 -1.89
N LEU A 215 4.72 -5.23 -1.64
CA LEU A 215 4.94 -4.25 -0.59
C LEU A 215 4.09 -2.99 -0.81
N GLN A 216 4.17 -2.38 -1.99
CA GLN A 216 3.40 -1.18 -2.32
C GLN A 216 1.89 -1.44 -2.28
N PHE A 217 1.45 -2.62 -2.74
CA PHE A 217 0.05 -2.98 -2.75
C PHE A 217 -0.49 -3.23 -1.33
N THR A 218 0.31 -3.86 -0.47
CA THR A 218 -0.01 -4.05 0.95
C THR A 218 -0.13 -2.72 1.67
N TYR A 219 0.78 -1.77 1.41
CA TYR A 219 0.71 -0.43 1.99
C TYR A 219 -0.50 0.38 1.51
N TYR A 220 -0.86 0.27 0.24
CA TYR A 220 -2.09 0.87 -0.28
C TYR A 220 -3.33 0.31 0.44
N LEU A 221 -3.45 -1.01 0.56
CA LEU A 221 -4.58 -1.63 1.22
C LEU A 221 -4.63 -1.33 2.73
N TRP A 222 -3.47 -1.24 3.39
CA TRP A 222 -3.38 -0.80 4.78
C TRP A 222 -3.89 0.62 4.97
N VAL A 223 -3.37 1.59 4.21
CA VAL A 223 -3.79 3.00 4.27
C VAL A 223 -5.30 3.12 3.99
N LYS A 224 -5.79 2.41 2.99
CA LYS A 224 -7.22 2.37 2.65
C LYS A 224 -8.07 1.77 3.77
N SER A 225 -7.60 0.69 4.39
CA SER A 225 -8.26 0.05 5.54
C SER A 225 -8.34 1.00 6.74
N VAL A 226 -7.30 1.77 7.03
CA VAL A 226 -7.31 2.77 8.12
C VAL A 226 -8.29 3.90 7.82
N LYS A 227 -8.35 4.38 6.58
CA LYS A 227 -9.23 5.48 6.16
C LYS A 227 -10.71 5.10 6.19
N THR A 228 -11.07 3.96 5.61
CA THR A 228 -12.45 3.47 5.55
C THR A 228 -12.90 2.81 6.85
N GLY A 229 -12.00 2.12 7.57
CA GLY A 229 -12.33 1.35 8.77
C GLY A 229 -13.18 0.10 8.51
N SER A 230 -13.13 -0.45 7.29
CA SER A 230 -13.90 -1.64 6.91
C SER A 230 -13.04 -2.91 6.98
N VAL A 231 -13.65 -3.97 7.51
CA VAL A 231 -13.06 -5.31 7.62
C VAL A 231 -12.71 -5.89 6.25
N PHE A 232 -13.47 -5.55 5.20
CA PHE A 232 -13.19 -6.01 3.84
C PHE A 232 -11.80 -5.56 3.35
N TRP A 233 -11.45 -4.29 3.55
CA TRP A 233 -10.13 -3.77 3.18
C TRP A 233 -9.02 -4.35 4.06
N ALA A 234 -9.31 -4.62 5.34
CA ALA A 234 -8.37 -5.28 6.24
C ALA A 234 -8.07 -6.72 5.80
N ILE A 235 -9.09 -7.50 5.42
CA ILE A 235 -8.90 -8.87 4.89
C ILE A 235 -8.14 -8.82 3.55
N GLY A 236 -8.48 -7.89 2.67
CA GLY A 236 -7.71 -7.66 1.43
C GLY A 236 -6.23 -7.38 1.72
N CYS A 237 -5.94 -6.55 2.72
CA CYS A 237 -4.58 -6.29 3.19
C CYS A 237 -3.89 -7.56 3.72
N CYS A 238 -4.62 -8.42 4.46
CA CYS A 238 -4.08 -9.70 4.96
C CYS A 238 -3.71 -10.66 3.83
N LEU A 239 -4.54 -10.74 2.78
CA LEU A 239 -4.24 -11.58 1.61
C LEU A 239 -3.02 -11.06 0.84
N SER A 240 -2.90 -9.73 0.69
CA SER A 240 -1.72 -9.11 0.11
C SER A 240 -0.47 -9.35 0.95
N TYR A 241 -0.59 -9.26 2.29
CA TYR A 241 0.50 -9.56 3.22
C TYR A 241 0.90 -11.04 3.15
N PHE A 242 -0.05 -11.97 3.06
CA PHE A 242 0.24 -13.38 2.85
C PHE A 242 1.01 -13.63 1.54
N TYR A 243 0.61 -12.97 0.45
CA TYR A 243 1.36 -13.02 -0.79
C TYR A 243 2.79 -12.49 -0.62
N MET A 244 2.96 -11.37 0.09
CA MET A 244 4.29 -10.83 0.40
C MET A 244 5.15 -11.79 1.22
N VAL A 245 4.59 -12.40 2.28
CA VAL A 245 5.27 -13.42 3.11
C VAL A 245 5.71 -14.60 2.25
N SER A 246 4.89 -15.01 1.28
CA SER A 246 5.22 -16.10 0.37
C SER A 246 6.29 -15.73 -0.66
N ALA A 247 6.45 -14.45 -0.99
CA ALA A 247 7.34 -13.98 -2.05
C ALA A 247 8.72 -13.57 -1.54
N TRP A 248 8.82 -12.88 -0.40
CA TRP A 248 10.08 -12.33 0.08
C TRP A 248 10.17 -12.21 1.60
N GLY A 249 11.36 -12.47 2.14
CA GLY A 249 11.68 -12.36 3.57
C GLY A 249 11.58 -10.94 4.16
N GLY A 250 11.41 -9.90 3.33
CA GLY A 250 11.16 -8.54 3.80
C GLY A 250 9.75 -8.31 4.36
N TYR A 251 8.91 -9.33 4.49
CA TYR A 251 7.65 -9.23 5.23
C TYR A 251 7.86 -8.80 6.71
N VAL A 252 9.04 -9.08 7.27
CA VAL A 252 9.48 -8.60 8.60
C VAL A 252 9.50 -7.07 8.67
N PHE A 253 9.77 -6.38 7.56
CA PHE A 253 9.71 -4.92 7.50
C PHE A 253 8.27 -4.42 7.63
N ILE A 254 7.32 -5.03 6.91
CA ILE A 254 5.90 -4.65 6.94
C ILE A 254 5.31 -4.86 8.33
N ILE A 255 5.55 -6.03 8.93
CA ILE A 255 4.97 -6.40 10.23
C ILE A 255 5.57 -5.61 11.39
N ASN A 256 6.72 -4.95 11.22
CA ASN A 256 7.27 -4.02 12.22
C ASN A 256 6.85 -2.57 11.98
N LEU A 257 6.70 -2.15 10.71
CA LEU A 257 6.29 -0.80 10.37
C LEU A 257 4.81 -0.52 10.70
N ILE A 258 3.91 -1.48 10.47
CA ILE A 258 2.47 -1.31 10.76
C ILE A 258 2.22 -1.11 12.27
N PRO A 259 2.75 -1.95 13.18
CA PRO A 259 2.65 -1.70 14.63
C PRO A 259 3.32 -0.40 15.05
N LEU A 260 4.46 -0.03 14.45
CA LEU A 260 5.12 1.24 14.75
C LEU A 260 4.20 2.42 14.41
N HIS A 261 3.55 2.39 13.24
CA HIS A 261 2.56 3.40 12.84
C HIS A 261 1.41 3.50 13.84
N VAL A 262 0.83 2.37 14.21
CA VAL A 262 -0.26 2.30 15.19
C VAL A 262 0.19 2.82 16.55
N PHE A 263 1.38 2.45 17.01
CA PHE A 263 1.94 2.89 18.27
C PHE A 263 2.14 4.41 18.29
N VAL A 264 2.66 5.00 17.21
CA VAL A 264 2.81 6.45 17.08
C VAL A 264 1.44 7.15 17.04
N LEU A 265 0.43 6.56 16.39
CA LEU A 265 -0.94 7.11 16.45
C LEU A 265 -1.51 7.10 17.88
N LEU A 266 -1.20 6.08 18.69
CA LEU A 266 -1.56 6.06 20.11
C LEU A 266 -0.84 7.17 20.90
N LEU A 267 0.46 7.39 20.66
CA LEU A 267 1.22 8.47 21.31
C LEU A 267 0.71 9.86 20.93
N MET A 268 0.31 10.06 19.66
CA MET A 268 -0.29 11.30 19.18
C MET A 268 -1.74 11.51 19.66
N GLN A 269 -2.27 10.62 20.51
CA GLN A 269 -3.64 10.63 21.01
C GLN A 269 -4.71 10.58 19.90
N ARG A 270 -4.35 10.10 18.70
CA ARG A 270 -5.24 9.99 17.53
C ARG A 270 -5.81 8.58 17.40
N PHE A 271 -6.38 8.07 18.49
CA PHE A 271 -7.05 6.78 18.44
C PHE A 271 -8.44 6.90 17.83
N SER A 272 -8.73 6.03 16.86
CA SER A 272 -10.05 5.90 16.26
C SER A 272 -10.48 4.42 16.27
N LYS A 273 -11.79 4.18 16.41
CA LYS A 273 -12.38 2.83 16.27
C LYS A 273 -12.00 2.18 14.93
N ARG A 274 -11.78 2.99 13.88
CA ARG A 274 -11.32 2.54 12.55
C ARG A 274 -9.94 1.88 12.60
N VAL A 275 -9.00 2.48 13.33
CA VAL A 275 -7.63 1.96 13.50
C VAL A 275 -7.68 0.64 14.27
N TYR A 276 -8.53 0.54 15.29
CA TYR A 276 -8.74 -0.68 16.05
C TYR A 276 -9.23 -1.84 15.17
N ILE A 277 -10.29 -1.62 14.40
CA ILE A 277 -10.86 -2.64 13.51
C ILE A 277 -9.83 -3.08 12.47
N ALA A 278 -9.12 -2.11 11.85
CA ALA A 278 -8.11 -2.38 10.84
C ALA A 278 -6.94 -3.21 11.39
N TYR A 279 -6.32 -2.77 12.48
CA TYR A 279 -5.13 -3.43 13.03
C TYR A 279 -5.43 -4.77 13.69
N SER A 280 -6.52 -4.87 14.46
CA SER A 280 -6.89 -6.12 15.14
C SER A 280 -7.19 -7.23 14.13
N THR A 281 -7.95 -6.91 13.08
CA THR A 281 -8.23 -7.85 11.98
C THR A 281 -6.95 -8.21 11.24
N PHE A 282 -6.12 -7.21 10.91
CA PHE A 282 -4.85 -7.40 10.21
C PHE A 282 -3.90 -8.34 10.96
N TYR A 283 -3.75 -8.13 12.26
CA TYR A 283 -2.85 -8.92 13.09
C TYR A 283 -3.31 -10.38 13.18
N ILE A 284 -4.58 -10.63 13.51
CA ILE A 284 -5.08 -12.00 13.72
C ILE A 284 -5.05 -12.79 12.41
N VAL A 285 -5.63 -12.25 11.35
CA VAL A 285 -5.72 -12.96 10.06
C VAL A 285 -4.35 -13.06 9.41
N GLY A 286 -3.56 -11.98 9.45
CA GLY A 286 -2.20 -11.97 8.91
C GLY A 286 -1.27 -12.96 9.61
N LEU A 287 -1.40 -13.13 10.93
CA LEU A 287 -0.62 -14.10 11.71
C LEU A 287 -0.98 -15.54 11.34
N VAL A 288 -2.27 -15.87 11.24
CA VAL A 288 -2.72 -17.23 10.88
C VAL A 288 -2.30 -17.58 9.45
N LEU A 289 -2.38 -16.62 8.52
CA LEU A 289 -1.97 -16.83 7.14
C LEU A 289 -0.45 -16.96 7.00
N SER A 290 0.35 -16.15 7.70
CA SER A 290 1.81 -16.21 7.60
C SER A 290 2.37 -17.55 8.08
N MET A 291 1.74 -18.17 9.10
CA MET A 291 2.12 -19.49 9.61
C MET A 291 1.92 -20.63 8.61
N GLN A 292 1.09 -20.46 7.58
CA GLN A 292 0.84 -21.51 6.58
C GLN A 292 2.03 -21.75 5.66
N ILE A 293 2.96 -20.80 5.55
CA ILE A 293 4.14 -20.95 4.71
C ILE A 293 5.14 -21.86 5.44
N PRO A 294 5.53 -23.03 4.89
CA PRO A 294 6.37 -24.00 5.60
C PRO A 294 7.71 -23.44 6.08
N PHE A 295 8.31 -22.53 5.30
CA PHE A 295 9.55 -21.86 5.66
C PHE A 295 9.43 -20.98 6.91
N VAL A 296 8.27 -20.34 7.08
CA VAL A 296 7.99 -19.44 8.20
C VAL A 296 7.54 -20.25 9.41
N GLY A 297 6.63 -21.20 9.22
CA GLY A 297 6.11 -22.08 10.28
C GLY A 297 5.72 -21.30 11.54
N PHE A 298 6.36 -21.62 12.66
CA PHE A 298 6.10 -20.98 13.96
C PHE A 298 7.04 -19.81 14.30
N GLN A 299 7.82 -19.30 13.34
CA GLN A 299 8.67 -18.11 13.55
C GLN A 299 7.88 -16.90 14.08
N PRO A 300 6.65 -16.59 13.61
CA PRO A 300 5.92 -15.42 14.08
C PRO A 300 5.58 -15.41 15.58
N ILE A 301 5.60 -16.58 16.25
CA ILE A 301 5.43 -16.69 17.71
C ILE A 301 6.77 -16.76 18.42
N ARG A 302 7.73 -17.50 17.85
CA ARG A 302 8.98 -17.84 18.55
C ARG A 302 10.10 -16.83 18.36
N THR A 303 10.06 -15.98 17.32
CA THR A 303 11.15 -15.02 17.07
C THR A 303 10.85 -13.64 17.65
N SER A 304 11.89 -12.97 18.14
CA SER A 304 11.77 -11.61 18.69
C SER A 304 11.31 -10.57 17.65
N GLU A 305 11.52 -10.84 16.36
CA GLU A 305 11.22 -9.94 15.23
C GLU A 305 9.73 -9.61 15.09
N HIS A 306 8.84 -10.48 15.58
CA HIS A 306 7.38 -10.32 15.48
C HIS A 306 6.75 -9.81 16.77
N MET A 307 7.53 -9.67 17.85
CA MET A 307 7.03 -9.31 19.18
C MET A 307 6.50 -7.88 19.25
N ALA A 308 7.00 -6.98 18.40
CA ALA A 308 6.44 -5.64 18.29
C ALA A 308 4.96 -5.66 17.90
N ALA A 309 4.57 -6.55 16.97
CA ALA A 309 3.17 -6.69 16.55
C ALA A 309 2.30 -7.28 17.67
N ALA A 310 2.78 -8.30 18.38
CA ALA A 310 2.07 -8.85 19.53
C ALA A 310 1.90 -7.83 20.66
N GLY A 311 2.97 -7.07 20.97
CA GLY A 311 2.97 -6.07 22.03
C GLY A 311 2.01 -4.93 21.75
N VAL A 312 2.02 -4.38 20.54
CA VAL A 312 1.09 -3.31 20.14
C VAL A 312 -0.35 -3.83 20.06
N PHE A 313 -0.56 -5.09 19.68
CA PHE A 313 -1.88 -5.72 19.73
C PHE A 313 -2.45 -5.76 21.16
N VAL A 314 -1.69 -6.27 22.13
CA VAL A 314 -2.13 -6.29 23.54
C VAL A 314 -2.37 -4.88 24.05
N LEU A 315 -1.44 -3.95 23.78
CA LEU A 315 -1.59 -2.55 24.18
C LEU A 315 -2.87 -1.92 23.60
N MET A 316 -3.18 -2.21 22.34
CA MET A 316 -4.39 -1.73 21.68
C MET A 316 -5.67 -2.29 22.31
N GLN A 317 -5.69 -3.57 22.68
CA GLN A 317 -6.84 -4.17 23.36
C GLN A 317 -7.12 -3.49 24.70
N VAL A 318 -6.06 -3.28 25.51
CA VAL A 318 -6.19 -2.59 26.79
C VAL A 318 -6.62 -1.14 26.59
N TYR A 319 -6.02 -0.43 25.63
CA TYR A 319 -6.37 0.96 25.34
C TYR A 319 -7.85 1.11 24.91
N ALA A 320 -8.34 0.21 24.06
CA ALA A 320 -9.74 0.19 23.63
C ALA A 320 -10.69 -0.14 24.80
N PHE A 321 -10.31 -1.07 25.67
CA PHE A 321 -11.09 -1.42 26.86
C PHE A 321 -11.18 -0.25 27.86
N LEU A 322 -10.06 0.44 28.10
CA LEU A 322 -10.04 1.63 28.95
C LEU A 322 -10.91 2.75 28.35
N LEU A 323 -10.85 2.97 27.04
CA LEU A 323 -11.74 3.91 26.36
C LEU A 323 -13.22 3.52 26.46
N TYR A 324 -13.56 2.24 26.48
CA TYR A 324 -14.92 1.80 26.71
C TYR A 324 -15.38 2.10 28.15
N LEU A 325 -14.49 1.91 29.14
CA LEU A 325 -14.78 2.26 30.54
C LEU A 325 -14.94 3.78 30.74
N LYS A 326 -14.30 4.61 29.91
CA LYS A 326 -14.49 6.08 29.89
C LYS A 326 -15.95 6.48 29.83
N ASP A 327 -16.72 5.81 28.98
CA ASP A 327 -18.11 6.15 28.72
C ASP A 327 -19.03 5.77 29.89
N ARG A 328 -18.51 5.04 30.90
CA ARG A 328 -19.25 4.56 32.07
C ARG A 328 -18.79 5.17 33.39
N LEU A 329 -17.64 5.87 33.43
CA LEU A 329 -17.04 6.42 34.65
C LEU A 329 -17.01 7.95 34.67
N THR A 330 -16.89 8.50 35.88
CA THR A 330 -16.72 9.93 36.14
C THR A 330 -15.38 10.46 35.60
N ARG A 331 -15.36 11.67 35.01
CA ARG A 331 -14.17 12.23 34.31
C ARG A 331 -12.89 12.31 35.17
N GLN A 332 -13.01 12.56 36.47
CA GLN A 332 -11.86 12.77 37.36
C GLN A 332 -11.14 11.46 37.71
N GLU A 333 -11.89 10.42 38.06
CA GLU A 333 -11.36 9.07 38.31
C GLU A 333 -10.85 8.42 37.02
N PHE A 334 -11.48 8.75 35.90
CA PHE A 334 -11.08 8.22 34.60
C PHE A 334 -9.70 8.72 34.14
N GLN A 335 -9.35 9.99 34.34
CA GLN A 335 -8.04 10.49 33.88
C GLN A 335 -6.88 9.79 34.58
N THR A 336 -6.95 9.60 35.90
CA THR A 336 -5.93 8.89 36.66
C THR A 336 -5.88 7.42 36.30
N LEU A 337 -7.03 6.74 36.21
CA LEU A 337 -7.10 5.33 35.78
C LEU A 337 -6.64 5.12 34.33
N PHE A 338 -6.87 6.08 33.43
CA PHE A 338 -6.47 5.98 32.04
C PHE A 338 -4.96 6.09 31.88
N PHE A 339 -4.34 7.12 32.45
CA PHE A 339 -2.88 7.28 32.37
C PHE A 339 -2.15 6.15 33.11
N LEU A 340 -2.63 5.78 34.30
CA LEU A 340 -2.09 4.65 35.06
C LEU A 340 -2.29 3.33 34.31
N GLY A 341 -3.50 3.08 33.81
CA GLY A 341 -3.85 1.83 33.11
C GLY A 341 -3.05 1.63 31.83
N VAL A 342 -2.90 2.68 31.00
CA VAL A 342 -2.08 2.62 29.78
C VAL A 342 -0.60 2.45 30.12
N SER A 343 -0.08 3.17 31.12
CA SER A 343 1.32 3.07 31.55
C SER A 343 1.65 1.69 32.14
N VAL A 344 0.77 1.15 32.98
CA VAL A 344 0.90 -0.20 33.55
C VAL A 344 0.81 -1.25 32.45
N ALA A 345 -0.14 -1.14 31.53
CA ALA A 345 -0.25 -2.08 30.41
C ALA A 345 0.99 -2.08 29.51
N ALA A 346 1.50 -0.90 29.17
CA ALA A 346 2.75 -0.77 28.41
C ALA A 346 3.94 -1.37 29.17
N GLY A 347 4.05 -1.11 30.47
CA GLY A 347 5.09 -1.66 31.34
C GLY A 347 5.02 -3.18 31.45
N VAL A 348 3.83 -3.75 31.66
CA VAL A 348 3.61 -5.20 31.74
C VAL A 348 3.95 -5.87 30.41
N VAL A 349 3.50 -5.31 29.28
CA VAL A 349 3.85 -5.83 27.95
C VAL A 349 5.37 -5.81 27.77
N PHE A 350 6.03 -4.70 28.05
CA PHE A 350 7.48 -4.57 27.89
C PHE A 350 8.26 -5.57 28.77
N LEU A 351 7.91 -5.68 30.06
CA LEU A 351 8.54 -6.63 30.98
C LEU A 351 8.28 -8.08 30.58
N SER A 352 7.06 -8.40 30.12
CA SER A 352 6.73 -9.76 29.67
C SER A 352 7.54 -10.18 28.45
N VAL A 353 7.74 -9.28 27.48
CA VAL A 353 8.56 -9.54 26.29
C VAL A 353 10.02 -9.77 26.68
N ILE A 354 10.57 -8.93 27.58
CA ILE A 354 11.94 -9.09 28.07
C ILE A 354 12.11 -10.41 28.81
N TYR A 355 11.20 -10.73 29.72
CA TYR A 355 11.25 -11.95 30.51
C TYR A 355 11.18 -13.20 29.61
N LEU A 356 10.26 -13.24 28.66
CA LEU A 356 10.11 -14.36 27.72
C LEU A 356 11.31 -14.52 26.78
N THR A 357 11.97 -13.42 26.43
CA THR A 357 13.20 -13.45 25.61
C THR A 357 14.39 -13.93 26.44
N TYR A 358 14.54 -13.46 27.68
CA TYR A 358 15.64 -13.85 28.57
C TYR A 358 15.54 -15.30 29.03
N THR A 359 14.33 -15.79 29.30
CA THR A 359 14.07 -17.19 29.68
C THR A 359 14.23 -18.19 28.52
N GLY A 360 14.44 -17.71 27.29
CA GLY A 360 14.72 -18.54 26.12
C GLY A 360 13.50 -19.18 25.46
N TYR A 361 12.28 -18.85 25.91
CA TYR A 361 11.06 -19.26 25.19
C TYR A 361 10.94 -18.58 23.82
N ILE A 362 11.36 -17.31 23.74
CA ILE A 362 11.48 -16.55 22.49
C ILE A 362 12.95 -16.54 22.06
N ALA A 363 13.20 -16.98 20.83
CA ALA A 363 14.52 -16.93 20.22
C ALA A 363 14.96 -15.47 19.99
N PRO A 364 16.24 -15.16 20.24
CA PRO A 364 16.77 -13.83 19.99
C PRO A 364 16.78 -13.49 18.49
N TRP A 365 17.10 -12.23 18.20
CA TRP A 365 17.22 -11.69 16.84
C TRP A 365 18.18 -12.54 16.01
N SER A 366 17.79 -12.83 14.76
CA SER A 366 18.70 -13.50 13.82
C SER A 366 19.92 -12.61 13.54
N GLY A 367 21.09 -13.21 13.38
CA GLY A 367 22.35 -12.49 13.16
C GLY A 367 22.31 -11.51 11.98
N ARG A 368 21.50 -11.80 10.95
CA ARG A 368 21.30 -10.92 9.79
C ARG A 368 20.49 -9.65 10.12
N PHE A 369 19.49 -9.74 10.98
CA PHE A 369 18.72 -8.56 11.39
C PHE A 369 19.44 -7.80 12.50
N TYR A 370 20.13 -8.51 13.39
CA TYR A 370 20.94 -7.90 14.43
C TYR A 370 22.10 -7.07 13.84
N SER A 371 22.70 -7.50 12.72
CA SER A 371 23.73 -6.72 12.03
C SER A 371 23.27 -5.39 11.45
N LEU A 372 21.96 -5.18 11.29
CA LEU A 372 21.40 -3.88 10.88
C LEU A 372 21.35 -2.89 12.04
N TRP A 373 21.37 -3.38 13.28
CA TRP A 373 21.43 -2.57 14.49
C TRP A 373 22.87 -2.37 14.96
N ASP A 374 23.61 -3.48 15.11
CA ASP A 374 25.05 -3.48 15.42
C ASP A 374 25.85 -3.82 14.16
N THR A 375 26.31 -2.76 13.47
CA THR A 375 27.06 -2.87 12.22
C THR A 375 28.45 -3.50 12.39
N GLY A 376 28.96 -3.60 13.62
CA GLY A 376 30.24 -4.27 13.92
C GLY A 376 30.10 -5.78 14.09
N TYR A 377 28.93 -6.26 14.51
CA TYR A 377 28.72 -7.65 14.91
C TYR A 377 29.01 -8.65 13.79
N ALA A 378 28.48 -8.40 12.58
CA ALA A 378 28.66 -9.31 11.44
C ALA A 378 30.13 -9.45 11.04
N LYS A 379 30.88 -8.36 11.06
CA LYS A 379 32.29 -8.35 10.65
C LYS A 379 33.19 -9.11 11.64
N ILE A 380 32.82 -9.12 12.92
CA ILE A 380 33.61 -9.74 14.00
C ILE A 380 33.24 -11.21 14.21
N HIS A 381 31.94 -11.53 14.24
CA HIS A 381 31.46 -12.84 14.69
C HIS A 381 31.03 -13.79 13.57
N ILE A 382 30.58 -13.28 12.42
CA ILE A 382 30.04 -14.12 11.32
C ILE A 382 30.57 -13.61 9.96
N PRO A 383 31.81 -13.97 9.57
CA PRO A 383 32.46 -13.41 8.38
C PRO A 383 31.73 -13.74 7.07
N ILE A 384 30.91 -14.79 7.05
CA ILE A 384 30.08 -15.17 5.91
C ILE A 384 29.10 -14.05 5.54
N ILE A 385 28.52 -13.37 6.54
CA ILE A 385 27.60 -12.25 6.31
C ILE A 385 28.38 -11.05 5.74
N ALA A 386 29.54 -10.74 6.31
CA ALA A 386 30.34 -9.60 5.87
C ALA A 386 31.00 -9.79 4.48
N SER A 387 31.18 -11.03 4.03
CA SER A 387 31.81 -11.34 2.73
C SER A 387 30.97 -10.97 1.51
N VAL A 388 29.66 -10.78 1.67
CA VAL A 388 28.77 -10.42 0.56
C VAL A 388 28.87 -8.92 0.30
N SER A 389 29.17 -8.54 -0.95
CA SER A 389 29.31 -7.13 -1.36
C SER A 389 28.05 -6.30 -1.09
N GLU A 390 26.87 -6.92 -1.16
CA GLU A 390 25.57 -6.27 -0.93
C GLU A 390 25.32 -5.83 0.53
N HIS A 391 26.05 -6.42 1.49
CA HIS A 391 25.94 -6.11 2.91
C HIS A 391 26.80 -4.92 3.35
N GLN A 392 27.54 -4.32 2.42
CA GLN A 392 28.34 -3.12 2.69
C GLN A 392 27.44 -1.87 2.81
N PRO A 393 27.92 -0.83 3.53
CA PRO A 393 27.19 0.43 3.65
C PRO A 393 27.20 1.22 2.34
N THR A 394 26.17 2.05 2.15
CA THR A 394 26.04 2.93 0.98
C THR A 394 26.82 4.22 1.15
N THR A 395 27.51 4.66 0.10
CA THR A 395 28.07 6.02 0.03
C THR A 395 27.05 7.01 -0.51
N TRP A 396 27.25 8.31 -0.27
CA TRP A 396 26.39 9.37 -0.82
C TRP A 396 26.34 9.39 -2.36
N VAL A 397 27.42 8.92 -3.01
CA VAL A 397 27.51 8.82 -4.47
C VAL A 397 26.46 7.84 -5.01
N SER A 398 26.27 6.70 -4.34
CA SER A 398 25.24 5.72 -4.70
C SER A 398 23.83 6.31 -4.56
N PHE A 399 23.56 7.06 -3.48
CA PHE A 399 22.28 7.76 -3.31
C PHE A 399 21.98 8.72 -4.46
N PHE A 400 22.96 9.50 -4.89
CA PHE A 400 22.79 10.45 -5.99
C PHE A 400 22.68 9.75 -7.35
N PHE A 401 23.46 8.69 -7.57
CA PHE A 401 23.45 7.93 -8.82
C PHE A 401 22.10 7.24 -9.08
N ASP A 402 21.51 6.65 -8.05
CA ASP A 402 20.29 5.87 -8.20
C ASP A 402 19.00 6.70 -8.17
N LEU A 403 19.02 7.88 -7.54
CA LEU A 403 17.82 8.71 -7.29
C LEU A 403 17.88 10.09 -7.94
N HIS A 404 19.01 10.54 -8.47
CA HIS A 404 19.21 11.80 -9.17
C HIS A 404 18.52 13.01 -8.51
N ILE A 405 17.50 13.62 -9.15
CA ILE A 405 16.75 14.78 -8.59
C ILE A 405 15.84 14.41 -7.41
N LEU A 406 15.48 13.14 -7.25
CA LEU A 406 14.51 12.69 -6.24
C LEU A 406 15.12 12.79 -4.83
N VAL A 407 16.44 12.60 -4.70
CA VAL A 407 17.13 12.71 -3.40
C VAL A 407 17.08 14.14 -2.84
N CYS A 408 17.15 15.15 -3.70
CA CYS A 408 17.10 16.56 -3.29
C CYS A 408 15.67 17.02 -2.94
N THR A 409 14.66 16.49 -3.64
CA THR A 409 13.26 16.89 -3.47
C THR A 409 12.53 16.06 -2.41
N PHE A 410 13.07 14.89 -2.04
CA PHE A 410 12.53 14.01 -1.00
C PHE A 410 12.32 14.70 0.36
N PRO A 411 13.30 15.45 0.93
CA PRO A 411 13.12 16.11 2.22
C PRO A 411 12.02 17.19 2.18
N ALA A 412 11.87 17.89 1.05
CA ALA A 412 10.80 18.88 0.87
C ALA A 412 9.42 18.20 0.88
N GLY A 413 9.29 17.05 0.19
CA GLY A 413 8.08 16.24 0.21
C GLY A 413 7.72 15.72 1.60
N LEU A 414 8.72 15.28 2.36
CA LEU A 414 8.55 14.86 3.75
C LEU A 414 8.06 16.03 4.62
N TRP A 415 8.62 17.22 4.45
CA TRP A 415 8.21 18.42 5.18
C TRP A 415 6.75 18.80 4.90
N PHE A 416 6.29 18.72 3.64
CA PHE A 416 4.87 18.93 3.30
C PHE A 416 3.94 17.89 3.93
N CYS A 417 4.39 16.63 4.03
CA CYS A 417 3.63 15.58 4.72
C CYS A 417 3.53 15.83 6.23
N ILE A 418 4.60 16.34 6.86
CA ILE A 418 4.62 16.67 8.29
C ILE A 418 3.78 17.92 8.59
N LYS A 419 3.78 18.93 7.70
CA LYS A 419 3.02 20.17 7.91
C LYS A 419 1.51 19.92 7.98
N ASN A 420 1.01 19.02 7.13
CA ASN A 420 -0.39 18.66 7.06
C ASN A 420 -0.58 17.24 7.60
N ILE A 421 -0.64 17.08 8.93
CA ILE A 421 -0.73 15.77 9.59
C ILE A 421 -2.11 15.14 9.38
N ASN A 422 -2.11 13.93 8.82
CA ASN A 422 -3.24 13.01 8.81
C ASN A 422 -2.80 11.59 9.18
N ASP A 423 -3.75 10.72 9.51
CA ASP A 423 -3.47 9.35 10.01
C ASP A 423 -2.62 8.55 9.01
N GLU A 424 -2.86 8.71 7.71
CA GLU A 424 -2.09 8.08 6.63
C GLU A 424 -0.73 8.75 6.37
N ARG A 425 -0.59 10.04 6.66
CA ARG A 425 0.67 10.78 6.44
C ARG A 425 1.69 10.47 7.51
N VAL A 426 1.23 10.16 8.73
CA VAL A 426 2.07 9.61 9.79
C VAL A 426 2.69 8.28 9.35
N PHE A 427 1.93 7.41 8.68
CA PHE A 427 2.45 6.14 8.16
C PHE A 427 3.60 6.38 7.17
N VAL A 428 3.41 7.28 6.20
CA VAL A 428 4.42 7.58 5.18
C VAL A 428 5.66 8.25 5.75
N ALA A 429 5.49 9.13 6.74
CA ALA A 429 6.62 9.77 7.42
C ALA A 429 7.49 8.73 8.16
N LEU A 430 6.87 7.79 8.87
CA LEU A 430 7.58 6.70 9.55
C LEU A 430 8.25 5.77 8.54
N TYR A 431 7.54 5.42 7.46
CA TYR A 431 8.12 4.62 6.37
C TYR A 431 9.37 5.28 5.80
N ALA A 432 9.32 6.59 5.52
CA ALA A 432 10.43 7.35 4.98
C ALA A 432 11.64 7.35 5.94
N ILE A 433 11.43 7.64 7.22
CA ILE A 433 12.51 7.70 8.21
C ILE A 433 13.15 6.32 8.38
N SER A 434 12.35 5.27 8.55
CA SER A 434 12.86 3.91 8.70
C SER A 434 13.61 3.44 7.44
N ALA A 435 13.07 3.69 6.25
CA ALA A 435 13.69 3.27 5.00
C ALA A 435 15.02 3.98 4.73
N VAL A 436 15.13 5.28 5.05
CA VAL A 436 16.39 6.03 4.90
C VAL A 436 17.47 5.48 5.81
N TYR A 437 17.14 5.17 7.06
CA TYR A 437 18.09 4.56 8.00
C TYR A 437 18.60 3.21 7.50
N PHE A 438 17.69 2.30 7.12
CA PHE A 438 18.07 0.96 6.66
C PHE A 438 18.85 0.98 5.34
N ALA A 439 18.48 1.85 4.40
CA ALA A 439 19.24 2.03 3.18
C ALA A 439 20.64 2.59 3.42
N GLY A 440 20.81 3.46 4.43
CA GLY A 440 22.12 3.99 4.82
C GLY A 440 23.08 2.94 5.37
N VAL A 441 22.54 1.92 6.06
CA VAL A 441 23.33 0.82 6.65
C VAL A 441 23.70 -0.25 5.62
N MET A 442 22.86 -0.51 4.62
CA MET A 442 23.04 -1.63 3.69
C MET A 442 22.57 -1.30 2.27
N VAL A 443 23.47 -1.47 1.28
CA VAL A 443 23.24 -1.15 -0.15
C VAL A 443 22.01 -1.84 -0.72
N ARG A 444 21.79 -3.12 -0.40
CA ARG A 444 20.62 -3.86 -0.89
C ARG A 444 19.27 -3.28 -0.47
N LEU A 445 19.20 -2.63 0.70
CA LEU A 445 17.93 -2.08 1.23
C LEU A 445 17.51 -0.78 0.54
N MET A 446 18.35 -0.22 -0.32
CA MET A 446 18.03 0.91 -1.18
C MET A 446 16.81 0.65 -2.10
N LEU A 447 16.59 -0.62 -2.45
CA LEU A 447 15.40 -1.05 -3.19
C LEU A 447 14.10 -0.71 -2.45
N THR A 448 14.09 -0.85 -1.13
CA THR A 448 12.91 -0.56 -0.29
C THR A 448 12.72 0.93 0.00
N LEU A 449 13.77 1.74 -0.16
CA LEU A 449 13.71 3.20 -0.04
C LEU A 449 13.15 3.86 -1.31
N THR A 450 13.43 3.28 -2.46
CA THR A 450 13.11 3.88 -3.76
C THR A 450 11.62 4.25 -3.90
N PRO A 451 10.64 3.39 -3.52
CA PRO A 451 9.22 3.73 -3.66
C PRO A 451 8.79 4.95 -2.84
N VAL A 452 9.24 5.06 -1.58
CA VAL A 452 8.88 6.20 -0.73
C VAL A 452 9.50 7.51 -1.21
N VAL A 453 10.71 7.45 -1.77
CA VAL A 453 11.36 8.61 -2.38
C VAL A 453 10.57 9.10 -3.60
N CYS A 454 10.16 8.20 -4.50
CA CYS A 454 9.32 8.55 -5.65
C CYS A 454 8.00 9.20 -5.22
N MET A 455 7.33 8.66 -4.20
CA MET A 455 6.06 9.19 -3.68
C MET A 455 6.22 10.59 -3.09
N LEU A 456 7.20 10.80 -2.21
CA LEU A 456 7.40 12.09 -1.55
C LEU A 456 7.91 13.16 -2.50
N SER A 457 8.84 12.80 -3.39
CA SER A 457 9.26 13.69 -4.47
C SER A 457 8.07 14.09 -5.35
N ALA A 458 7.18 13.15 -5.67
CA ALA A 458 5.99 13.45 -6.46
C ALA A 458 5.01 14.40 -5.75
N VAL A 459 4.84 14.27 -4.44
CA VAL A 459 4.05 15.22 -3.63
C VAL A 459 4.68 16.62 -3.66
N ALA A 460 6.01 16.72 -3.56
CA ALA A 460 6.71 18.00 -3.63
C ALA A 460 6.52 18.67 -5.00
N PHE A 461 6.77 17.96 -6.10
CA PHE A 461 6.56 18.48 -7.45
C PHE A 461 5.09 18.82 -7.72
N SER A 462 4.15 17.99 -7.27
CA SER A 462 2.73 18.26 -7.43
C SER A 462 2.31 19.54 -6.71
N SER A 463 2.87 19.82 -5.52
CA SER A 463 2.57 21.03 -4.76
C SER A 463 3.14 22.28 -5.44
N VAL A 464 4.33 22.17 -6.05
CA VAL A 464 4.90 23.24 -6.88
C VAL A 464 4.02 23.49 -8.11
N PHE A 465 3.64 22.45 -8.85
CA PHE A 465 2.77 22.61 -10.00
C PHE A 465 1.39 23.18 -9.64
N GLU A 466 0.81 22.78 -8.51
CA GLU A 466 -0.48 23.30 -8.05
C GLU A 466 -0.41 24.81 -7.75
N HIS A 467 0.69 25.29 -7.18
CA HIS A 467 0.85 26.71 -6.86
C HIS A 467 1.14 27.56 -8.10
N TYR A 468 2.11 27.17 -8.93
CA TYR A 468 2.54 27.99 -10.07
C TYR A 468 1.61 27.87 -11.28
N LEU A 469 1.11 26.67 -11.60
CA LEU A 469 0.25 26.46 -12.76
C LEU A 469 -1.20 26.91 -12.49
N GLY A 470 -1.67 26.77 -11.24
CA GLY A 470 -3.00 27.22 -10.82
C GLY A 470 -3.17 28.75 -10.89
N ASP A 471 -2.10 29.50 -10.64
CA ASP A 471 -2.11 30.96 -10.74
C ASP A 471 -2.14 31.46 -12.18
N ASP A 472 -1.50 30.75 -13.12
CA ASP A 472 -1.56 31.06 -14.56
C ASP A 472 -2.95 30.77 -15.14
N MET A 473 -3.62 29.70 -14.71
CA MET A 473 -4.97 29.37 -15.16
C MET A 473 -6.03 30.36 -14.62
N LYS A 474 -5.86 30.85 -13.39
CA LYS A 474 -6.70 31.93 -12.82
C LYS A 474 -6.43 33.29 -13.46
N ARG A 475 -5.20 33.55 -13.93
CA ARG A 475 -4.87 34.76 -14.70
C ARG A 475 -5.43 34.74 -16.12
N GLN A 476 -5.63 33.56 -16.71
CA GLN A 476 -6.15 33.39 -18.07
C GLN A 476 -7.68 33.35 -18.19
N SER A 477 -8.42 33.25 -17.07
CA SER A 477 -9.87 33.50 -17.07
C SER A 477 -10.14 35.00 -16.92
N PRO A 478 -10.43 35.76 -18.00
CA PRO A 478 -10.91 37.13 -17.85
C PRO A 478 -12.25 37.12 -17.10
N PRO A 479 -12.55 38.14 -16.27
CA PRO A 479 -13.89 38.31 -15.73
C PRO A 479 -14.85 38.43 -16.92
N ALA A 480 -15.88 37.59 -16.97
CA ALA A 480 -16.97 37.76 -17.91
C ALA A 480 -17.51 39.18 -17.74
N GLU A 481 -17.51 39.96 -18.83
CA GLU A 481 -18.17 41.25 -18.91
C GLU A 481 -19.68 41.02 -18.68
N ASP A 482 -20.14 41.27 -17.45
CA ASP A 482 -21.56 41.35 -17.16
C ASP A 482 -22.03 42.74 -17.62
N SER A 483 -22.55 42.78 -18.84
CA SER A 483 -23.25 43.93 -19.39
C SER A 483 -24.76 43.66 -19.27
N GLY A 484 -25.41 44.42 -18.38
CA GLY A 484 -26.86 44.53 -18.29
C GLY A 484 -27.48 44.02 -16.99
N ASP A 485 -27.51 44.89 -15.96
CA ASP A 485 -28.74 45.36 -15.31
C ASP A 485 -28.39 46.03 -13.96
N GLU A 486 -27.99 47.31 -14.04
CA GLU A 486 -28.15 48.25 -12.93
C GLU A 486 -29.64 48.59 -12.81
N ASP A 487 -30.33 47.93 -11.87
CA ASP A 487 -31.34 48.52 -10.98
C ASP A 487 -32.21 47.42 -10.36
N ASP A 488 -31.72 46.78 -9.29
CA ASP A 488 -32.55 46.40 -8.14
C ASP A 488 -31.74 45.65 -7.08
N ARG A 489 -31.13 46.39 -6.15
CA ARG A 489 -31.23 46.16 -4.69
C ARG A 489 -30.31 47.09 -3.90
N LYS A 490 -30.94 48.19 -3.50
CA LYS A 490 -30.75 48.93 -2.25
C LYS A 490 -30.02 48.18 -1.13
N ASN A 491 -29.19 48.95 -0.42
CA ASN A 491 -29.02 48.92 1.04
C ASN A 491 -28.53 47.63 1.69
N ALA A 492 -27.23 47.52 1.89
CA ALA A 492 -26.66 47.26 3.21
C ALA A 492 -25.23 47.82 3.24
N GLY A 493 -25.10 49.01 3.85
CA GLY A 493 -23.82 49.65 4.05
C GLY A 493 -22.89 48.88 5.00
N ASN A 494 -21.62 49.24 4.90
CA ASN A 494 -20.64 49.22 5.99
C ASN A 494 -20.57 47.94 6.82
N LEU A 495 -19.78 46.98 6.36
CA LEU A 495 -18.90 46.21 7.25
C LEU A 495 -17.75 45.69 6.38
N TYR A 496 -16.51 45.87 6.84
CA TYR A 496 -15.25 45.57 6.15
C TYR A 496 -14.68 46.68 5.25
N ASP A 497 -14.17 47.75 5.86
CA ASP A 497 -12.75 48.08 5.61
C ASP A 497 -12.20 49.10 6.62
N LYS A 498 -11.47 48.58 7.62
CA LYS A 498 -10.30 49.16 8.29
C LYS A 498 -10.07 48.40 9.58
N VAL A 499 -9.05 47.54 9.59
CA VAL A 499 -7.86 47.63 10.46
C VAL A 499 -6.95 46.48 10.05
N ARG A 500 -5.94 46.83 9.25
CA ARG A 500 -4.66 46.13 9.21
C ARG A 500 -4.02 46.26 10.59
N GLY A 501 -3.62 45.13 11.18
CA GLY A 501 -2.77 45.08 12.36
C GLY A 501 -2.62 43.66 12.87
N GLN A 502 -1.42 43.10 12.76
CA GLN A 502 -0.99 41.82 13.35
C GLN A 502 -1.48 41.60 14.79
N PRO A 503 -1.58 40.34 15.24
CA PRO A 503 -0.55 39.88 16.17
C PRO A 503 -0.11 38.42 15.91
N GLN A 504 1.14 38.27 15.46
CA GLN A 504 1.91 37.01 15.44
C GLN A 504 2.53 36.66 16.81
N SER A 505 2.02 37.19 17.92
CA SER A 505 2.73 37.16 19.21
C SER A 505 2.04 36.37 20.33
N LEU A 506 0.92 35.67 20.06
CA LEU A 506 0.09 35.07 21.12
C LEU A 506 0.11 33.54 21.24
N MET A 507 0.80 32.82 20.35
CA MET A 507 1.01 31.36 20.50
C MET A 507 2.36 30.99 21.15
N LEU A 508 3.30 31.94 21.27
CA LEU A 508 4.61 31.70 21.88
C LEU A 508 4.60 31.86 23.42
N ILE A 509 3.57 32.49 23.99
CA ILE A 509 3.47 32.74 25.44
C ILE A 509 2.83 31.53 26.18
N GLY A 510 2.09 30.67 25.49
CA GLY A 510 1.50 29.45 26.08
C GLY A 510 2.48 28.29 26.28
N LEU A 511 3.59 28.26 25.53
CA LEU A 511 4.63 27.22 25.62
C LEU A 511 5.79 27.58 26.57
N ILE A 512 5.98 28.86 26.86
CA ILE A 512 7.02 29.31 27.82
C ILE A 512 6.48 29.34 29.26
N SER A 513 5.15 29.43 29.46
CA SER A 513 4.56 29.44 30.81
C SER A 513 4.42 28.05 31.46
N TYR A 514 4.61 26.96 30.71
CA TYR A 514 4.56 25.59 31.27
C TYR A 514 5.95 25.02 31.62
N SER A 515 7.03 25.62 31.10
CA SER A 515 8.42 25.17 31.37
C SER A 515 9.05 25.82 32.61
N GLN A 516 8.32 26.68 33.34
CA GLN A 516 8.85 27.40 34.52
C GLN A 516 8.19 27.01 35.85
N LYS A 517 7.38 25.94 35.89
CA LYS A 517 6.68 25.49 37.11
C LYS A 517 7.09 24.14 37.69
N HIS A 518 8.04 23.44 37.09
CA HIS A 518 8.75 22.35 37.77
C HIS A 518 10.22 22.39 37.38
N PHE A 519 11.05 22.34 38.43
CA PHE A 519 12.52 22.38 38.49
C PHE A 519 13.29 21.79 37.31
#